data_AF-A0A3P1XKV4-F1
#
_entry.id   AF-A0A3P1XKV4-F1
#
_cell.length_a   1.000
_cell.length_b   1.000
_cell.length_c   1.000
_cell.angle_alpha   90.00
_cell.angle_beta   90.00
_cell.angle_gamma   90.00
#
_symmetry.space_group_name_H-M   'P 1'
#
loop_
_entity.id
_entity.type
_entity.pdbx_description
1 polymer ?
#
loop_
_entity_poly.entity_id
_entity_poly.type
_entity_poly.pdbx_seq_one_letter_code
_entity_poly.pdbx_strand_id
1 'polypeptide(L)'
;GAKTYLLLTNQGDVYGGWNTLRPFAIDNATGELVIGTKLSASLNGNALTATKLQTPRLVSGVEFDGSKDITLTAAHVAAFARRATDTYADADGGVPWNAESGAYNVTRSGDSYILVNFYTGVGSCRTLQMKAHYRNGGLFYRSSRDGYGFEDDWAEVYTSKNLPPESYPVGAPIPWPSDTVPSGYA
;
A
#
# COMPACT_ATOMS: atom_id res chain seq x y z
N GLY A 1 -24.59 17.48 55.87
CA GLY A 1 -24.02 16.14 55.62
C GLY A 1 -22.99 16.23 54.50
N ALA A 2 -22.10 15.25 54.39
CA ALA A 2 -20.98 15.29 53.43
C ALA A 2 -21.40 15.16 51.96
N LYS A 3 -22.53 14.49 51.67
CA LYS A 3 -23.00 14.25 50.31
C LYS A 3 -24.52 14.42 50.20
N THR A 4 -25.00 14.73 49.00
CA THR A 4 -26.41 14.77 48.64
C THR A 4 -26.75 13.57 47.76
N TYR A 5 -27.86 12.89 48.03
CA TYR A 5 -28.21 11.63 47.35
C TYR A 5 -29.63 11.67 46.80
N LEU A 6 -29.85 10.96 45.69
CA LEU A 6 -31.18 10.45 45.31
C LEU A 6 -31.21 8.96 45.67
N LEU A 7 -32.11 8.57 46.56
CA LEU A 7 -32.17 7.23 47.15
C LEU A 7 -33.47 6.52 46.78
N LEU A 8 -33.47 5.21 46.91
CA LEU A 8 -34.59 4.33 46.58
C LEU A 8 -34.94 3.47 47.79
N THR A 9 -36.19 3.06 47.94
CA THR A 9 -36.60 2.05 48.92
C THR A 9 -36.63 0.66 48.28
N ASN A 10 -36.92 -0.38 49.08
CA ASN A 10 -37.13 -1.72 48.55
C ASN A 10 -38.46 -1.81 47.80
N GLN A 11 -38.56 -2.76 46.86
CA GLN A 11 -39.81 -3.01 46.14
C GLN A 11 -40.94 -3.35 47.12
N GLY A 12 -42.07 -2.66 46.99
CA GLY A 12 -43.24 -2.84 47.87
C GLY A 12 -43.18 -2.06 49.19
N ASP A 13 -42.04 -1.42 49.50
CA ASP A 13 -41.82 -0.67 50.74
C ASP A 13 -41.72 0.85 50.46
N VAL A 14 -42.82 1.44 50.00
CA VAL A 14 -42.83 2.83 49.49
C VAL A 14 -42.52 3.88 50.56
N TYR A 15 -42.84 3.59 51.83
CA TYR A 15 -42.63 4.50 52.96
C TYR A 15 -41.52 4.06 53.92
N GLY A 16 -40.80 2.98 53.59
CA GLY A 16 -39.73 2.46 54.43
C GLY A 16 -38.38 3.15 54.23
N GLY A 17 -37.34 2.51 54.76
CA GLY A 17 -35.97 3.02 54.68
C GLY A 17 -35.35 2.88 53.29
N TRP A 18 -34.27 3.63 53.06
CA TRP A 18 -33.48 3.53 51.83
C TRP A 18 -32.82 2.16 51.72
N ASN A 19 -32.83 1.58 50.53
CA ASN A 19 -32.13 0.34 50.21
C ASN A 19 -30.60 0.57 50.06
N THR A 20 -29.87 -0.43 49.55
CA THR A 20 -28.40 -0.36 49.40
C THR A 20 -27.92 0.33 48.13
N LEU A 21 -28.78 0.61 47.16
CA LEU A 21 -28.39 1.25 45.91
C LEU A 21 -28.02 2.72 46.13
N ARG A 22 -27.02 3.20 45.39
CA ARG A 22 -26.61 4.61 45.36
C ARG A 22 -26.57 5.12 43.92
N PRO A 23 -27.72 5.31 43.26
CA PRO A 23 -27.76 5.66 41.84
C PRO A 23 -27.15 7.04 41.55
N PHE A 24 -27.25 7.98 42.49
CA PHE A 24 -26.77 9.34 42.34
C PHE A 24 -26.24 9.86 43.69
N ALA A 25 -25.03 10.42 43.67
CA ALA A 25 -24.46 11.13 44.80
C ALA A 25 -23.66 12.34 44.32
N ILE A 26 -23.81 13.48 44.98
CA ILE A 26 -22.94 14.64 44.84
C ILE A 26 -22.17 14.84 46.14
N ASP A 27 -20.86 14.95 46.05
CA ASP A 27 -20.05 15.40 47.17
C ASP A 27 -20.26 16.91 47.42
N ASN A 28 -20.71 17.28 48.63
CA ASN A 28 -21.10 18.65 48.91
C ASN A 28 -19.91 19.62 49.03
N ALA A 29 -18.67 19.10 49.17
CA ALA A 29 -17.46 19.90 49.25
C ALA A 29 -16.80 20.10 47.88
N THR A 30 -16.76 19.06 47.05
CA THR A 30 -16.06 19.07 45.75
C THR A 30 -16.99 19.22 44.54
N GLY A 31 -18.29 18.97 44.71
CA GLY A 31 -19.25 18.92 43.62
C GLY A 31 -19.13 17.67 42.75
N GLU A 32 -18.28 16.70 43.10
CA GLU A 32 -18.10 15.47 42.35
C GLU A 32 -19.42 14.69 42.27
N LEU A 33 -19.89 14.47 41.04
CA LEU A 33 -21.04 13.63 40.75
C LEU A 33 -20.61 12.18 40.53
N VAL A 34 -21.22 11.25 41.28
CA VAL A 34 -21.05 9.81 41.13
C VAL A 34 -22.37 9.16 40.75
N ILE A 35 -22.35 8.41 39.65
CA ILE A 35 -23.46 7.54 39.24
C ILE A 35 -23.10 6.09 39.59
N GLY A 36 -23.67 5.56 40.68
CA GLY A 36 -23.32 4.25 41.24
C GLY A 36 -24.06 3.06 40.61
N THR A 37 -24.91 3.32 39.62
CA THR A 37 -25.63 2.30 38.85
C THR A 37 -25.35 2.47 37.35
N LYS A 38 -25.76 1.52 36.51
CA LYS A 38 -25.57 1.63 35.05
C LYS A 38 -26.18 2.93 34.52
N LEU A 39 -25.37 3.76 33.89
CA LEU A 39 -25.81 4.92 33.11
C LEU A 39 -26.02 4.50 31.65
N SER A 40 -27.29 4.46 31.19
CA SER A 40 -27.64 4.16 29.80
C SER A 40 -28.06 5.45 29.08
N ALA A 41 -27.12 6.36 28.86
CA ALA A 41 -27.35 7.65 28.20
C ALA A 41 -26.16 8.03 27.32
N SER A 42 -26.41 8.80 26.25
CA SER A 42 -25.35 9.45 25.48
C SER A 42 -24.83 10.65 26.25
N LEU A 43 -23.52 10.72 26.47
CA LEU A 43 -22.87 11.90 27.05
C LEU A 43 -22.53 12.88 25.92
N ASN A 44 -23.12 14.07 25.94
CA ASN A 44 -22.72 15.15 25.03
C ASN A 44 -21.41 15.77 25.55
N GLY A 45 -20.37 15.74 24.74
CA GLY A 45 -19.06 16.29 25.09
C GLY A 45 -17.94 15.29 24.89
N ASN A 46 -16.72 15.73 25.19
CA ASN A 46 -15.52 14.92 25.03
C ASN A 46 -14.94 14.56 26.40
N ALA A 47 -14.55 13.29 26.57
CA ALA A 47 -13.82 12.89 27.77
C ALA A 47 -12.49 13.64 27.84
N LEU A 48 -12.10 14.15 29.01
CA LEU A 48 -10.85 14.91 29.19
C LEU A 48 -9.62 14.16 28.62
N THR A 49 -9.57 12.84 28.77
CA THR A 49 -8.50 11.99 28.24
C THR A 49 -8.51 11.83 26.72
N ALA A 50 -9.67 12.01 26.06
CA ALA A 50 -9.84 11.94 24.60
C ALA A 50 -9.63 13.28 23.88
N THR A 51 -9.39 14.38 24.61
CA THR A 51 -9.20 15.74 24.06
C THR A 51 -8.15 15.82 22.97
N LYS A 52 -7.10 15.00 23.04
CA LYS A 52 -6.03 14.97 22.02
C LYS A 52 -6.52 14.59 20.63
N LEU A 53 -7.58 13.79 20.51
CA LEU A 53 -8.15 13.35 19.24
C LEU A 53 -9.26 14.27 18.73
N GLN A 54 -9.67 15.30 19.49
CA GLN A 54 -10.59 16.33 18.97
C GLN A 54 -9.98 17.14 17.83
N THR A 55 -8.66 17.34 17.87
CA THR A 55 -7.91 17.82 16.71
C THR A 55 -7.27 16.60 16.06
N PRO A 56 -7.64 16.27 14.80
CA PRO A 56 -7.16 15.09 14.11
C PRO A 56 -5.63 14.96 14.19
N ARG A 57 -5.17 13.73 14.34
CA ARG A 57 -3.74 13.40 14.30
C ARG A 57 -3.45 12.68 12.99
N LEU A 58 -2.30 12.95 12.40
CA LEU A 58 -1.87 12.24 11.21
C LEU A 58 -1.21 10.92 11.60
N VAL A 59 -1.69 9.83 11.03
CA VAL A 59 -1.05 8.52 11.06
C VAL A 59 -0.59 8.22 9.65
N SER A 60 0.72 8.25 9.42
CA SER A 60 1.29 8.10 8.07
C SER A 60 0.68 9.07 7.04
N GLY A 61 0.41 10.31 7.46
CA GLY A 61 -0.21 11.35 6.63
C GLY A 61 -1.74 11.28 6.52
N VAL A 62 -2.40 10.26 7.09
CA VAL A 62 -3.87 10.14 7.10
C VAL A 62 -4.46 10.70 8.39
N GLU A 63 -5.46 11.58 8.28
CA GLU A 63 -6.16 12.14 9.43
C GLU A 63 -6.95 11.07 10.20
N PHE A 64 -6.75 11.07 11.51
CA PHE A 64 -7.44 10.20 12.45
C PHE A 64 -7.93 11.02 13.66
N ASP A 65 -9.25 11.04 13.83
CA ASP A 65 -9.97 11.68 14.95
C ASP A 65 -10.87 10.69 15.72
N GLY A 66 -10.85 9.40 15.32
CA GLY A 66 -11.67 8.34 15.92
C GLY A 66 -13.13 8.29 15.46
N SER A 67 -13.54 9.11 14.48
CA SER A 67 -14.91 9.11 13.95
C SER A 67 -15.20 7.93 12.99
N LYS A 68 -14.15 7.34 12.41
CA LYS A 68 -14.22 6.20 11.48
C LYS A 68 -12.94 5.36 11.57
N ASP A 69 -12.99 4.15 11.02
CA ASP A 69 -11.81 3.30 10.85
C ASP A 69 -10.75 3.99 9.97
N ILE A 70 -9.48 3.75 10.28
CA ILE A 70 -8.35 4.22 9.48
C ILE A 70 -7.97 3.19 8.41
N THR A 71 -7.79 3.65 7.18
CA THR A 71 -7.25 2.84 6.08
C THR A 71 -5.90 3.39 5.64
N LEU A 72 -4.85 2.58 5.72
CA LEU A 72 -3.51 2.92 5.22
C LEU A 72 -3.22 2.15 3.92
N THR A 73 -2.67 2.84 2.93
CA THR A 73 -2.20 2.25 1.67
C THR A 73 -0.68 2.11 1.70
N ALA A 74 -0.12 1.38 0.75
CA ALA A 74 1.32 1.23 0.61
C ALA A 74 2.02 2.59 0.39
N ALA A 75 1.35 3.53 -0.30
CA ALA A 75 1.85 4.89 -0.49
C ALA A 75 2.03 5.66 0.84
N HIS A 76 1.11 5.50 1.80
CA HIS A 76 1.21 6.17 3.11
C HIS A 76 2.46 5.76 3.89
N VAL A 77 2.96 4.55 3.68
CA VAL A 77 4.08 3.98 4.45
C VAL A 77 5.33 3.70 3.61
N ALA A 78 5.39 4.26 2.39
CA ALA A 78 6.49 4.04 1.44
C ALA A 78 6.81 2.55 1.18
N ALA A 79 5.78 1.71 1.09
CA ALA A 79 5.91 0.28 0.81
C ALA A 79 5.59 -0.05 -0.65
N PHE A 80 6.11 -1.17 -1.13
CA PHE A 80 5.70 -1.74 -2.41
C PHE A 80 4.28 -2.30 -2.31
N ALA A 81 3.40 -1.96 -3.25
CA ALA A 81 1.99 -2.36 -3.18
C ALA A 81 1.80 -3.90 -3.23
N ARG A 82 0.80 -4.42 -2.50
CA ARG A 82 0.48 -5.86 -2.46
C ARG A 82 -0.06 -6.42 -3.79
N ARG A 83 -0.54 -5.55 -4.68
CA ARG A 83 -1.16 -5.88 -5.98
C ARG A 83 -0.71 -4.85 -7.01
N ALA A 84 -1.38 -4.79 -8.16
CA ALA A 84 -1.15 -3.74 -9.14
C ALA A 84 -1.28 -2.36 -8.48
N THR A 85 -0.25 -1.54 -8.63
CA THR A 85 -0.21 -0.12 -8.28
C THR A 85 -1.16 0.66 -9.16
N ASP A 86 -1.15 0.41 -10.47
CA ASP A 86 -2.08 1.00 -11.42
C ASP A 86 -2.17 0.16 -12.72
N THR A 87 -3.03 0.58 -13.64
CA THR A 87 -3.18 0.01 -14.99
C THR A 87 -2.83 1.04 -16.07
N TYR A 88 -2.01 0.63 -17.03
CA TYR A 88 -1.64 1.44 -18.20
C TYR A 88 -1.94 0.70 -19.50
N ALA A 89 -2.19 1.41 -20.59
CA ALA A 89 -2.31 0.79 -21.91
C ALA A 89 -0.94 0.70 -22.60
N ASP A 90 -0.64 -0.44 -23.19
CA ASP A 90 0.56 -0.68 -24.00
C ASP A 90 0.60 0.27 -25.22
N ALA A 91 -0.58 0.54 -25.80
CA ALA A 91 -0.75 1.45 -26.94
C ALA A 91 -0.34 2.90 -26.62
N ASP A 92 -0.36 3.30 -25.35
CA ASP A 92 0.02 4.63 -24.88
C ASP A 92 1.51 4.69 -24.46
N GLY A 93 2.29 3.64 -24.75
CA GLY A 93 3.70 3.52 -24.35
C GLY A 93 3.92 2.81 -23.01
N GLY A 94 2.84 2.31 -22.39
CA GLY A 94 2.87 1.57 -21.13
C GLY A 94 3.16 2.46 -19.93
N VAL A 95 3.87 1.92 -18.93
CA VAL A 95 4.18 2.64 -17.69
C VAL A 95 5.27 3.69 -17.93
N PRO A 96 5.04 4.98 -17.62
CA PRO A 96 6.04 6.04 -17.75
C PRO A 96 7.30 5.76 -16.92
N TRP A 97 8.46 6.27 -17.37
CA TRP A 97 9.72 6.04 -16.69
C TRP A 97 9.79 6.66 -15.30
N ASN A 98 9.08 7.76 -15.07
CA ASN A 98 9.01 8.47 -13.80
C ASN A 98 7.76 8.11 -12.98
N ALA A 99 7.08 7.01 -13.33
CA ALA A 99 6.02 6.46 -12.48
C ALA A 99 6.62 5.99 -11.15
N GLU A 100 5.79 5.94 -10.11
CA GLU A 100 6.20 5.42 -8.81
C GLU A 100 6.72 3.99 -8.87
N SER A 101 7.48 3.57 -7.87
CA SER A 101 7.91 2.17 -7.79
C SER A 101 6.71 1.27 -7.53
N GLY A 102 6.59 0.17 -8.27
CA GLY A 102 5.40 -0.67 -8.18
C GLY A 102 5.33 -1.81 -9.19
N ALA A 103 4.30 -2.63 -9.06
CA ALA A 103 3.90 -3.61 -10.06
C ALA A 103 2.66 -3.08 -10.77
N TYR A 104 2.60 -3.19 -12.09
CA TYR A 104 1.57 -2.58 -12.93
C TYR A 104 0.94 -3.63 -13.83
N ASN A 105 -0.35 -3.47 -14.09
CA ASN A 105 -1.04 -4.21 -15.13
C ASN A 105 -0.98 -3.40 -16.43
N VAL A 106 -0.37 -3.93 -17.48
CA VAL A 106 -0.31 -3.25 -18.78
C VAL A 106 -1.22 -3.97 -19.76
N THR A 107 -2.22 -3.27 -20.30
CA THR A 107 -3.24 -3.83 -21.17
C THR A 107 -2.88 -3.64 -22.65
N ARG A 108 -3.08 -4.68 -23.45
CA ARG A 108 -2.90 -4.69 -24.90
C ARG A 108 -4.17 -5.24 -25.56
N SER A 109 -4.30 -5.09 -26.87
CA SER A 109 -5.39 -5.72 -27.61
C SER A 109 -5.34 -7.24 -27.46
N GLY A 110 -6.27 -7.79 -26.67
CA GLY A 110 -6.46 -9.23 -26.48
C GLY A 110 -5.79 -9.86 -25.26
N ASP A 111 -4.83 -9.17 -24.62
CA ASP A 111 -4.08 -9.68 -23.47
C ASP A 111 -3.57 -8.57 -22.53
N SER A 112 -2.94 -8.98 -21.42
CA SER A 112 -2.20 -8.08 -20.55
C SER A 112 -0.93 -8.74 -20.06
N TYR A 113 -0.02 -7.93 -19.55
CA TYR A 113 1.22 -8.39 -18.94
C TYR A 113 1.53 -7.61 -17.67
N ILE A 114 2.35 -8.21 -16.82
CA ILE A 114 2.87 -7.53 -15.63
C ILE A 114 4.11 -6.73 -16.00
N LEU A 115 4.19 -5.50 -15.48
CA LEU A 115 5.39 -4.68 -15.52
C LEU A 115 5.77 -4.27 -14.10
N VAL A 116 7.02 -4.52 -13.71
CA VAL A 116 7.59 -4.01 -12.46
C VAL A 116 8.45 -2.80 -12.78
N ASN A 117 8.21 -1.70 -12.08
CA ASN A 117 8.94 -0.44 -12.20
C ASN A 117 9.67 -0.17 -10.89
N PHE A 118 10.99 0.02 -10.97
CA PHE A 118 11.82 0.49 -9.88
C PHE A 118 12.32 1.89 -10.23
N TYR A 119 11.74 2.90 -9.60
CA TYR A 119 12.10 4.30 -9.78
C TYR A 119 12.69 4.87 -8.49
N THR A 120 13.93 5.34 -8.56
CA THR A 120 14.66 5.94 -7.44
C THR A 120 14.60 7.47 -7.42
N GLY A 121 14.22 8.08 -8.55
CA GLY A 121 14.24 9.54 -8.72
C GLY A 121 15.63 10.18 -8.72
N VAL A 122 16.72 9.42 -8.66
CA VAL A 122 18.09 9.94 -8.60
C VAL A 122 19.09 9.08 -9.37
N GLY A 123 20.26 9.64 -9.70
CA GLY A 123 21.31 8.98 -10.46
C GLY A 123 21.09 8.99 -11.97
N SER A 124 22.02 8.41 -12.72
CA SER A 124 21.96 8.38 -14.18
C SER A 124 21.07 7.27 -14.74
N CYS A 125 20.84 6.21 -13.96
CA CYS A 125 19.78 5.24 -14.22
C CYS A 125 18.76 5.39 -13.09
N ARG A 126 17.69 6.15 -13.35
CA ARG A 126 16.66 6.46 -12.34
C ARG A 126 15.57 5.40 -12.30
N THR A 127 15.42 4.66 -13.39
CA THR A 127 14.35 3.69 -13.58
C THR A 127 14.88 2.41 -14.19
N LEU A 128 14.54 1.28 -13.58
CA LEU A 128 14.60 -0.03 -14.20
C LEU A 128 13.18 -0.58 -14.32
N GLN A 129 12.78 -0.93 -15.54
CA GLN A 129 11.54 -1.64 -15.80
C GLN A 129 11.80 -3.05 -16.26
N MET A 130 10.96 -3.98 -15.82
CA MET A 130 10.94 -5.36 -16.28
C MET A 130 9.51 -5.78 -16.58
N LYS A 131 9.25 -6.42 -17.71
CA LYS A 131 7.92 -6.96 -18.05
C LYS A 131 7.96 -8.44 -18.38
N ALA A 132 6.90 -9.16 -18.04
CA ALA A 132 6.76 -10.58 -18.34
C ALA A 132 5.43 -10.86 -19.02
N HIS A 133 5.47 -11.45 -20.23
CA HIS A 133 4.27 -11.89 -20.92
C HIS A 133 3.74 -13.21 -20.34
N TYR A 134 2.43 -13.41 -20.46
CA TYR A 134 1.75 -14.61 -19.97
C TYR A 134 2.36 -15.89 -20.58
N ARG A 135 2.24 -17.02 -19.87
CA ARG A 135 2.76 -18.34 -20.29
C ARG A 135 4.27 -18.35 -20.62
N ASN A 136 5.06 -17.50 -19.97
CA ASN A 136 6.49 -17.34 -20.22
C ASN A 136 6.77 -16.99 -21.69
N GLY A 137 5.93 -16.13 -22.29
CA GLY A 137 6.04 -15.70 -23.69
C GLY A 137 7.17 -14.70 -23.95
N GLY A 138 7.93 -14.33 -22.91
CA GLY A 138 9.06 -13.41 -22.98
C GLY A 138 9.24 -12.66 -21.66
N LEU A 139 10.50 -12.33 -21.34
CA LEU A 139 10.89 -11.48 -20.23
C LEU A 139 11.74 -10.36 -20.80
N PHE A 140 11.40 -9.11 -20.49
CA PHE A 140 12.07 -7.95 -21.08
C PHE A 140 12.47 -6.97 -19.99
N TYR A 141 13.47 -6.16 -20.29
CA TYR A 141 13.87 -5.04 -19.46
C TYR A 141 14.14 -3.79 -20.30
N ARG A 142 14.07 -2.63 -19.65
CA ARG A 142 14.56 -1.35 -20.18
C ARG A 142 14.92 -0.42 -19.02
N SER A 143 15.72 0.59 -19.27
CA SER A 143 16.14 1.57 -18.26
C SER A 143 16.04 2.99 -18.77
N SER A 144 15.88 3.94 -17.85
CA SER A 144 15.93 5.37 -18.18
C SER A 144 17.35 5.93 -18.07
N ARG A 145 17.62 7.02 -18.80
CA ARG A 145 18.83 7.85 -18.63
C ARG A 145 18.48 9.22 -18.05
N ASP A 146 19.12 9.56 -16.94
CA ASP A 146 19.03 10.84 -16.23
C ASP A 146 17.56 11.34 -16.18
N GLY A 147 17.31 12.58 -16.60
CA GLY A 147 15.96 13.16 -16.71
C GLY A 147 15.27 12.97 -18.06
N TYR A 148 15.87 12.24 -19.00
CA TYR A 148 15.40 12.14 -20.39
C TYR A 148 14.37 11.03 -20.60
N GLY A 149 14.40 9.99 -19.77
CA GLY A 149 13.49 8.84 -19.86
C GLY A 149 14.10 7.66 -20.60
N PHE A 150 13.28 6.86 -21.28
CA PHE A 150 13.75 5.69 -22.04
C PHE A 150 14.38 6.15 -23.35
N GLU A 151 15.63 5.76 -23.59
CA GLU A 151 16.33 6.05 -24.85
C GLU A 151 16.30 4.87 -25.81
N ASP A 152 16.31 3.67 -25.25
CA ASP A 152 16.14 2.42 -25.96
C ASP A 152 14.80 1.78 -25.62
N ASP A 153 14.26 1.03 -26.57
CA ASP A 153 13.07 0.22 -26.36
C ASP A 153 13.41 -1.05 -25.55
N TRP A 154 12.41 -1.89 -25.32
CA TRP A 154 12.54 -3.15 -24.59
C TRP A 154 13.60 -4.09 -25.18
N ALA A 155 14.51 -4.55 -24.33
CA ALA A 155 15.42 -5.66 -24.64
C ALA A 155 14.88 -6.97 -24.05
N GLU A 156 14.88 -8.04 -24.84
CA GLU A 156 14.46 -9.37 -24.39
C GLU A 156 15.60 -10.12 -23.68
N VAL A 157 15.27 -10.79 -22.57
CA VAL A 157 16.15 -11.74 -21.90
C VAL A 157 15.92 -13.11 -22.53
N TYR A 158 16.93 -13.58 -23.26
CA TYR A 158 16.85 -14.89 -23.92
C TYR A 158 16.97 -16.06 -22.94
N THR A 159 16.20 -17.11 -23.20
CA THR A 159 16.14 -18.33 -22.42
C THR A 159 16.17 -19.54 -23.36
N SER A 160 16.26 -20.75 -22.80
CA SER A 160 16.13 -21.98 -23.62
C SER A 160 14.79 -22.09 -24.34
N LYS A 161 13.74 -21.41 -23.87
CA LYS A 161 12.42 -21.34 -24.52
C LYS A 161 12.33 -20.20 -25.54
N ASN A 162 12.94 -19.04 -25.23
CA ASN A 162 12.96 -17.85 -26.08
C ASN A 162 14.40 -17.58 -26.50
N LEU A 163 14.86 -18.28 -27.55
CA LEU A 163 16.24 -18.18 -28.04
C LEU A 163 16.47 -16.87 -28.80
N PRO A 164 17.72 -16.37 -28.86
CA PRO A 164 18.04 -15.26 -29.75
C PRO A 164 17.80 -15.63 -31.22
N PRO A 165 17.51 -14.65 -32.10
CA PRO A 165 17.28 -14.87 -33.53
C PRO A 165 18.40 -15.67 -34.22
N GLU A 166 19.64 -15.44 -33.80
CA GLU A 166 20.80 -16.23 -34.18
C GLU A 166 21.27 -17.05 -32.99
N SER A 167 20.83 -18.30 -32.93
CA SER A 167 21.30 -19.28 -31.96
C SER A 167 21.75 -20.54 -32.67
N TYR A 168 22.97 -20.98 -32.35
CA TYR A 168 23.49 -22.25 -32.78
C TYR A 168 23.59 -23.18 -31.57
N PRO A 169 23.26 -24.47 -31.71
CA PRO A 169 23.56 -25.44 -30.67
C PRO A 169 25.04 -25.36 -30.29
N VAL A 170 25.35 -25.48 -29.00
CA VAL A 170 26.75 -25.54 -28.54
C VAL A 170 27.44 -26.71 -29.27
N GLY A 171 28.49 -26.40 -30.02
CA GLY A 171 29.23 -27.37 -30.84
C GLY A 171 28.76 -27.51 -32.29
N ALA A 172 27.79 -26.72 -32.76
CA ALA A 172 27.48 -26.64 -34.18
C ALA A 172 28.68 -26.07 -34.95
N PRO A 173 29.08 -26.68 -36.08
CA PRO A 173 30.16 -26.14 -36.90
C PRO A 173 29.74 -24.77 -37.45
N ILE A 174 30.54 -23.74 -37.17
CA ILE A 174 30.39 -22.43 -37.81
C ILE A 174 30.85 -22.61 -39.26
N PRO A 175 30.04 -22.28 -40.28
CA PRO A 175 30.49 -22.27 -41.66
C PRO A 175 31.70 -21.34 -41.77
N TRP A 176 32.86 -21.89 -42.11
CA TRP A 176 33.99 -21.05 -42.48
C TRP A 176 33.58 -20.20 -43.68
N PRO A 177 33.87 -18.89 -43.71
CA PRO A 177 33.38 -18.00 -44.76
C PRO A 177 33.96 -18.29 -46.16
N SER A 178 34.80 -19.32 -46.31
CA SER A 178 35.39 -19.71 -47.58
C SER A 178 36.04 -21.10 -47.48
N ASP A 179 35.73 -21.99 -48.44
CA ASP A 179 36.46 -23.24 -48.68
C ASP A 179 37.80 -23.02 -49.42
N THR A 180 38.20 -21.77 -49.67
CA THR A 180 39.51 -21.45 -50.27
C THR A 180 40.50 -20.96 -49.22
N VAL A 181 41.59 -21.72 -49.07
CA VAL A 181 42.78 -21.32 -48.31
C VAL A 181 43.39 -20.07 -48.97
N PRO A 182 43.72 -19.01 -48.21
CA PRO A 182 44.40 -17.84 -48.76
C PRO A 182 45.71 -18.21 -49.45
N SER A 183 45.97 -17.58 -50.61
CA SER A 183 47.22 -17.74 -51.35
C SER A 183 48.43 -17.50 -50.43
N GLY A 184 49.37 -18.46 -50.40
CA GLY A 184 50.62 -18.38 -49.63
C GLY A 184 50.75 -19.33 -48.43
N TYR A 185 49.76 -20.18 -48.15
CA TYR A 185 49.78 -21.16 -47.05
C TYR A 185 49.57 -22.61 -47.51
N ALA A 186 50.21 -23.01 -48.62
CA ALA A 186 50.27 -24.41 -49.09
C ALA A 186 51.73 -24.82 -49.36
#